data_AF-A0A927JD31-F1
#
_entry.id   AF-A0A927JD31-F1
#
_cell.length_a   1.000
_cell.length_b   1.000
_cell.length_c   1.000
_cell.angle_alpha   90.00
_cell.angle_beta   90.00
_cell.angle_gamma   90.00
#
_symmetry.space_group_name_H-M   'P 1'
#
loop_
_entity.id
_entity.type
_entity.pdbx_description
1 polymer ?
#
loop_
_entity_poly.entity_id
_entity_poly.type
_entity_poly.pdbx_seq_one_letter_code
_entity_poly.pdbx_strand_id
1 'polypeptide(L)'
;TNLFLYQLQRHSDHHANPTRRYQILRSMKGSPQLPGGYASMIVLAVFPPVWRAVMDKRVLDHYDGDITRANIDPKKRDKILAKYGQANTVETA
;
A
#
# COMPACT_ATOMS: atom_id res chain seq x y z
N THR A 1 -8.59 2.08 20.70
CA THR A 1 -7.49 1.50 21.48
C THR A 1 -6.47 0.87 20.54
N ASN A 2 -5.35 1.54 20.25
CA ASN A 2 -4.28 1.04 19.35
C ASN A 2 -3.16 0.29 20.11
N LEU A 3 -3.36 0.06 21.41
CA LEU A 3 -2.41 -0.63 22.29
C LEU A 3 -2.28 -2.12 21.92
N PHE A 4 -3.39 -2.78 21.59
CA PHE A 4 -3.41 -4.19 21.17
C PHE A 4 -2.65 -4.44 19.86
N LEU A 5 -2.47 -3.40 19.04
CA LEU A 5 -1.73 -3.46 17.79
C LEU A 5 -0.40 -2.71 17.90
N TYR A 6 0.18 -2.61 19.10
CA TYR A 6 1.49 -2.00 19.34
C TYR A 6 1.69 -0.62 18.67
N GLN A 7 0.64 0.21 18.61
CA GLN A 7 0.66 1.50 17.92
C GLN A 7 1.23 1.44 16.49
N LEU A 8 0.73 0.50 15.67
CA LEU A 8 1.23 0.27 14.32
C LEU A 8 1.34 1.54 13.44
N GLN A 9 0.54 2.59 13.72
CA GLN A 9 0.63 3.92 13.09
C GLN A 9 1.99 4.63 13.25
N ARG A 10 2.81 4.22 14.23
CA ARG A 10 4.14 4.77 14.54
C ARG A 10 5.27 3.86 14.10
N HIS A 11 4.95 2.64 13.66
CA HIS A 11 5.93 1.61 13.33
C HIS A 11 6.78 1.97 12.10
N SER A 12 6.18 2.65 11.10
CA SER A 12 6.91 3.12 9.92
C SER A 12 8.03 4.09 10.28
N ASP A 13 7.79 5.01 11.21
CA ASP A 13 8.81 5.98 11.67
C ASP A 13 9.92 5.29 12.47
N HIS A 14 9.61 4.22 13.20
CA HIS A 14 10.64 3.42 13.87
C HIS A 14 11.57 2.74 12.85
N HIS A 15 11.04 2.16 11.77
CA HIS A 15 11.90 1.57 10.72
C HIS A 15 12.71 2.62 9.97
N ALA A 16 12.17 3.83 9.76
CA ALA A 16 12.89 4.92 9.13
C ALA A 16 13.93 5.57 10.07
N ASN A 17 13.65 5.63 11.37
CA ASN A 17 14.45 6.29 12.40
C ASN A 17 14.59 5.41 13.66
N PRO A 18 15.31 4.28 13.60
CA PRO A 18 15.33 3.27 14.67
C PRO A 18 15.95 3.77 15.98
N THR A 19 16.72 4.86 15.96
CA THR A 19 17.32 5.46 17.15
C THR A 19 16.36 6.41 17.90
N ARG A 20 15.18 6.70 17.32
CA ARG A 20 14.18 7.60 17.91
C ARG A 20 13.43 6.88 19.05
N ARG A 21 13.32 7.54 20.20
CA ARG A 21 12.59 6.99 21.36
C ARG A 21 11.11 6.77 21.04
N TYR A 22 10.53 5.70 21.58
CA TYR A 22 9.16 5.26 21.29
C TYR A 22 8.09 6.37 21.48
N GLN A 23 8.20 7.17 22.54
CA GLN A 23 7.20 8.19 22.88
C GLN A 23 7.10 9.30 21.82
N ILE A 24 8.19 9.57 21.10
CA ILE A 24 8.30 10.63 20.10
C ILE A 24 8.20 10.12 18.66
N LEU A 25 7.92 8.83 18.46
CA LEU A 25 7.64 8.29 17.13
C LEU A 25 6.42 8.99 16.53
N ARG A 26 6.53 9.34 15.25
CA ARG A 26 5.56 10.16 14.54
C ARG A 26 4.73 9.32 13.58
N SER A 27 3.52 9.78 13.30
CA SER A 27 2.76 9.36 12.14
C SER A 27 2.93 10.42 11.06
N MET A 28 3.20 9.99 9.82
CA MET A 28 3.42 10.90 8.70
C MET A 28 2.08 11.26 8.06
N LYS A 29 1.76 12.56 7.97
CA LYS A 29 0.56 13.03 7.28
C LYS A 29 0.74 12.76 5.78
N GLY A 30 -0.21 12.05 5.17
CA GLY A 30 -0.16 11.70 3.74
C GLY A 30 0.44 10.33 3.43
N SER A 31 0.86 9.55 4.43
CA SER A 31 1.21 8.14 4.19
C SER A 31 -0.01 7.36 3.69
N PRO A 32 0.15 6.44 2.72
CA PRO A 32 -0.94 5.57 2.30
C PRO A 32 -1.52 4.80 3.49
N GLN A 33 -2.84 4.87 3.64
CA GLN A 33 -3.56 4.16 4.69
C GLN A 33 -4.33 2.99 4.10
N LEU A 34 -4.45 1.91 4.87
CA LEU A 34 -5.31 0.80 4.52
C LEU A 34 -6.79 1.24 4.54
N PRO A 35 -7.66 0.63 3.70
CA PRO A 35 -9.09 0.95 3.67
C PRO A 35 -9.84 0.71 4.99
N GLY A 36 -9.28 -0.12 5.87
CA GLY A 36 -9.86 -0.46 7.17
C GLY A 36 -8.78 -0.72 8.21
N GLY A 37 -9.20 -1.04 9.43
CA GLY A 37 -8.27 -1.42 10.50
C GLY A 37 -7.56 -2.75 10.23
N TYR A 38 -6.47 -3.02 10.95
CA TYR A 38 -5.69 -4.25 10.75
C TYR A 38 -6.52 -5.52 10.87
N ALA A 39 -7.49 -5.59 11.78
CA ALA A 39 -8.36 -6.76 11.91
C ALA A 39 -9.12 -7.07 10.60
N SER A 40 -9.74 -6.05 9.98
CA SER A 40 -10.45 -6.25 8.71
C SER A 40 -9.49 -6.58 7.57
N MET A 41 -8.30 -5.96 7.57
CA MET A 41 -7.31 -6.17 6.51
C MET A 41 -6.64 -7.54 6.59
N ILE A 42 -6.45 -8.10 7.80
CA ILE A 42 -5.97 -9.47 8.00
C ILE A 42 -6.96 -10.46 7.39
N VAL A 43 -8.26 -10.31 7.68
CA VAL A 43 -9.29 -11.17 7.08
C VAL A 43 -9.30 -11.05 5.56
N LEU A 44 -9.19 -9.83 5.02
CA LEU A 44 -9.11 -9.60 3.57
C LEU A 44 -7.88 -10.27 2.93
N ALA A 45 -6.73 -10.24 3.61
CA ALA A 45 -5.46 -10.80 3.12
C ALA A 45 -5.48 -12.34 3.02
N VAL A 46 -6.31 -13.01 3.83
CA VAL A 46 -6.49 -14.48 3.78
C VAL A 46 -7.17 -14.92 2.49
N PHE A 47 -7.86 -14.03 1.76
CA PHE A 47 -8.54 -14.33 0.49
C PHE A 47 -7.90 -13.55 -0.67
N PRO A 48 -6.88 -14.12 -1.36
CA PRO A 48 -6.11 -13.39 -2.38
C PRO A 48 -6.93 -12.73 -3.49
N PRO A 49 -8.00 -13.33 -4.05
CA PRO A 49 -8.80 -12.66 -5.09
C PRO A 49 -9.47 -11.37 -4.59
N VAL A 50 -9.98 -11.39 -3.35
CA VAL A 50 -10.62 -10.23 -2.71
C VAL A 50 -9.58 -9.17 -2.38
N TRP A 51 -8.43 -9.58 -1.83
CA TRP A 51 -7.30 -8.69 -1.60
C TRP A 51 -6.89 -7.94 -2.86
N ARG A 52 -6.70 -8.66 -3.97
CA ARG A 52 -6.30 -8.08 -5.26
C ARG A 52 -7.36 -7.13 -5.82
N ALA A 53 -8.64 -7.45 -5.69
CA ALA A 53 -9.73 -6.58 -6.15
C ALA A 53 -9.75 -5.20 -5.45
N VAL A 54 -9.31 -5.15 -4.18
CA VAL A 54 -9.29 -3.91 -3.37
C VAL A 54 -7.94 -3.19 -3.45
N MET A 55 -6.83 -3.92 -3.32
CA MET A 55 -5.51 -3.33 -3.16
C MET A 55 -4.84 -2.98 -4.49
N ASP A 56 -5.09 -3.72 -5.58
CA ASP A 56 -4.49 -3.39 -6.88
C ASP A 56 -4.96 -2.00 -7.37
N LYS A 57 -6.25 -1.67 -7.19
CA LYS A 57 -6.79 -0.33 -7.51
C LYS A 57 -6.11 0.76 -6.69
N ARG A 58 -5.95 0.54 -5.38
CA ARG A 58 -5.30 1.52 -4.49
C ARG A 58 -3.84 1.77 -4.82
N VAL A 59 -3.10 0.74 -5.24
CA VAL A 59 -1.71 0.89 -5.69
C VAL A 59 -1.67 1.71 -6.97
N LEU A 60 -2.59 1.47 -7.91
CA LEU A 60 -2.69 2.23 -9.15
C LEU A 60 -3.01 3.70 -8.86
N ASP A 61 -4.02 3.97 -8.03
CA ASP A 61 -4.41 5.32 -7.62
C ASP A 61 -3.27 6.06 -6.88
N HIS A 62 -2.49 5.34 -6.06
CA HIS A 62 -1.35 5.93 -5.36
C HIS A 62 -0.25 6.46 -6.29
N TYR A 63 -0.14 5.88 -7.49
CA TYR A 63 0.82 6.27 -8.50
C TYR A 63 0.18 7.03 -9.67
N ASP A 64 -1.01 7.58 -9.48
CA ASP A 64 -1.72 8.37 -10.49
C ASP A 64 -1.92 7.59 -11.80
N GLY A 65 -2.21 6.29 -11.71
CA GLY A 65 -2.37 5.42 -12.89
C GLY A 65 -1.08 4.79 -13.40
N ASP A 66 0.10 5.30 -13.00
CA ASP A 66 1.38 4.78 -13.47
C ASP A 66 1.88 3.58 -12.66
N ILE A 67 1.42 2.40 -13.08
CA ILE A 67 1.84 1.13 -12.49
C ILE A 67 3.36 0.87 -12.61
N THR A 68 4.08 1.56 -13.51
CA THR A 68 5.54 1.35 -13.67
C THR A 68 6.34 1.86 -12.47
N ARG A 69 5.75 2.74 -11.66
CA ARG A 69 6.34 3.27 -10.42
C ARG A 69 6.24 2.29 -9.25
N ALA A 70 5.44 1.24 -9.37
CA ALA A 70 5.31 0.20 -8.36
C ALA A 70 6.46 -0.82 -8.44
N ASN A 71 6.80 -1.43 -7.30
CA ASN A 71 7.74 -2.55 -7.27
C ASN A 71 7.06 -3.84 -7.75
N ILE A 72 7.27 -4.20 -9.01
CA ILE A 72 6.65 -5.37 -9.66
C ILE A 72 7.64 -6.54 -9.67
N ASP A 73 7.17 -7.72 -9.25
CA ASP A 73 7.90 -9.00 -9.40
C ASP A 73 8.37 -9.19 -10.85
N PRO A 74 9.69 -9.33 -11.12
CA PRO A 74 10.24 -9.43 -12.47
C PRO A 74 9.56 -10.50 -13.32
N LYS A 75 9.18 -11.65 -12.74
CA LYS A 75 8.55 -12.76 -13.47
C LYS A 75 7.12 -12.44 -13.92
N LYS A 76 6.48 -11.45 -13.30
CA LYS A 76 5.08 -11.07 -13.55
C LYS A 76 4.97 -9.72 -14.23
N ARG A 77 6.09 -9.05 -14.51
CA ARG A 77 6.13 -7.67 -15.00
C ARG A 77 5.30 -7.48 -16.26
N ASP A 78 5.54 -8.29 -17.29
CA ASP A 78 4.84 -8.14 -18.57
C ASP A 78 3.33 -8.36 -18.43
N LYS A 79 2.92 -9.35 -17.62
CA LYS A 79 1.51 -9.61 -17.32
C LYS A 79 0.84 -8.44 -16.59
N ILE A 80 1.53 -7.83 -15.62
CA ILE A 80 1.02 -6.70 -14.85
C ILE A 80 0.93 -5.44 -15.72
N LEU A 81 1.94 -5.18 -16.56
CA LEU A 81 1.94 -4.08 -17.51
C LEU A 81 0.86 -4.23 -18.58
N ALA A 82 0.67 -5.44 -19.12
CA ALA A 82 -0.43 -5.70 -20.06
C ALA A 82 -1.80 -5.44 -19.42
N LYS A 83 -1.95 -5.74 -18.12
CA LYS A 83 -3.21 -5.56 -17.39
C LYS A 83 -3.50 -4.12 -16.98
N TYR A 84 -2.49 -3.38 -16.53
CA TYR A 84 -2.69 -2.06 -15.89
C TYR A 84 -1.98 -0.91 -16.61
N GLY A 85 -1.03 -1.17 -17.50
CA GLY A 85 -0.26 -0.14 -18.21
C GLY A 85 -1.03 0.62 -19.29
N GLN A 86 -2.21 0.13 -19.70
CA GLN A 86 -3.06 0.81 -20.70
C GLN A 86 -3.88 1.96 -20.10
N ALA A 87 -3.98 2.06 -18.76
CA ALA A 87 -4.76 3.11 -18.10
C ALA A 87 -4.22 4.53 -18.35
N ASN A 88 -2.94 4.66 -18.71
CA ASN A 88 -2.27 5.95 -18.97
C ASN A 88 -2.35 6.44 -20.41
N THR A 89 -2.81 5.63 -21.36
CA THR A 89 -2.76 6.00 -22.80
C THR A 89 -3.98 6.79 -23.25
N VAL A 90 -5.05 6.83 -22.45
CA VAL A 90 -6.36 7.38 -22.87
C VAL A 90 -6.54 8.85 -22.48
N GLU A 91 -5.71 9.41 -21.59
CA GLU A 91 -5.84 10.80 -21.11
C GLU A 91 -4.96 11.83 -21.85
N THR A 92 -4.14 11.38 -22.82
CA THR A 92 -3.18 12.25 -23.53
C THR A 92 -3.52 12.50 -25.00
N ALA A 93 -4.77 12.25 -25.43
CA ALA A 93 -5.23 12.46 -26.81
C ALA A 93 -6.23 13.62 -26.94
#